data_AF-A0A6B3HVY0-F1
#
_entry.id   AF-A0A6B3HVY0-F1
#
_cell.length_a   1.000
_cell.length_b   1.000
_cell.length_c   1.000
_cell.angle_alpha   90.00
_cell.angle_beta   90.00
_cell.angle_gamma   90.00
#
_symmetry.space_group_name_H-M   'P 1'
#
loop_
_entity.id
_entity.type
_entity.pdbx_description
1 polymer ?
#
loop_
_entity_poly.entity_id
_entity_poly.type
_entity_poly.pdbx_seq_one_letter_code
_entity_poly.pdbx_strand_id
1 'polypeptide(L)'
;DGFGDHLVETIAGYGVDTSAVRRDPDRPTGIYFRTATDRGAGAHEVAYYRAGSAASAMSPSNVPYGEVFAGRILHLSGITAALSADCLELLRELTAPRQGRPLVSFDV
;
A
#
# COMPACT_ATOMS: atom_id res chain seq x y z
N ASP A 1 -11.21 6.92 8.11
CA ASP A 1 -11.45 6.86 9.57
C ASP A 1 -10.26 7.52 10.28
N GLY A 2 -10.31 7.62 11.61
CA GLY A 2 -9.23 8.27 12.39
C GLY A 2 -7.87 7.60 12.27
N PHE A 3 -7.81 6.28 11.99
CA PHE A 3 -6.55 5.60 11.70
C PHE A 3 -5.96 6.07 10.38
N GLY A 4 -6.77 6.17 9.34
CA GLY A 4 -6.34 6.68 8.03
C GLY A 4 -5.90 8.15 8.10
N ASP A 5 -6.60 8.98 8.89
CA ASP A 5 -6.19 10.36 9.14
C ASP A 5 -4.81 10.44 9.79
N HIS A 6 -4.61 9.67 10.86
CA HIS A 6 -3.33 9.60 11.55
C HIS A 6 -2.18 9.14 10.64
N LEU A 7 -2.41 8.14 9.77
CA LEU A 7 -1.40 7.67 8.82
C LEU A 7 -0.99 8.76 7.83
N VAL A 8 -1.95 9.43 7.20
CA VAL A 8 -1.68 10.47 6.21
C VAL A 8 -0.95 11.65 6.85
N GLU A 9 -1.42 12.13 8.01
CA GLU A 9 -0.79 13.22 8.75
C GLU A 9 0.65 12.87 9.17
N THR A 10 0.85 11.69 9.74
CA THR A 10 2.16 11.25 10.22
C THR A 10 3.15 11.11 9.06
N ILE A 11 2.75 10.47 7.96
CA ILE A 11 3.59 10.27 6.78
C ILE A 11 3.93 11.62 6.12
N ALA A 12 2.95 12.50 5.97
CA ALA A 12 3.16 13.85 5.45
C ALA A 12 4.11 14.68 6.33
N GLY A 13 4.04 14.50 7.66
CA GLY A 13 4.96 15.14 8.63
C GLY A 13 6.44 14.77 8.43
N TYR A 14 6.73 13.66 7.77
CA TYR A 14 8.10 13.27 7.36
C TYR A 14 8.51 13.82 5.98
N GLY A 15 7.71 14.69 5.37
CA GLY A 15 8.00 15.31 4.07
C GLY A 15 7.63 14.46 2.86
N VAL A 16 6.82 13.41 3.05
CA VAL A 16 6.29 12.58 1.95
C VAL A 16 5.07 13.27 1.34
N ASP A 17 5.05 13.41 0.02
CA ASP A 17 3.84 13.85 -0.70
C ASP A 17 2.76 12.76 -0.62
N THR A 18 1.64 13.11 0.00
CA THR A 18 0.49 12.21 0.22
C THR A 18 -0.75 12.64 -0.58
N SER A 19 -0.60 13.57 -1.54
CA SER A 19 -1.71 14.06 -2.38
C SER A 19 -2.42 12.94 -3.17
N ALA A 20 -1.68 11.88 -3.51
CA ALA A 20 -2.18 10.69 -4.19
C ALA A 20 -3.07 9.77 -3.33
N VAL A 21 -3.07 9.95 -2.00
CA VAL A 21 -3.73 9.01 -1.08
C VAL A 21 -5.24 9.20 -1.14
N ARG A 22 -5.92 8.26 -1.80
CA ARG A 22 -7.38 8.27 -1.90
C ARG A 22 -8.02 7.82 -0.59
N ARG A 23 -9.11 8.50 -0.21
CA ARG A 23 -9.98 8.11 0.90
C ARG A 23 -11.15 7.28 0.37
N ASP A 24 -11.42 6.15 1.00
CA ASP A 24 -12.58 5.31 0.74
C ASP A 24 -13.55 5.45 1.92
N PRO A 25 -14.77 5.99 1.73
CA PRO A 25 -15.73 6.17 2.82
C PRO A 25 -16.38 4.85 3.27
N ASP A 26 -16.33 3.81 2.44
CA ASP A 26 -17.04 2.55 2.65
C ASP A 26 -16.15 1.44 3.24
N ARG A 27 -14.84 1.68 3.32
CA ARG A 27 -13.85 0.68 3.75
C ARG A 27 -12.98 1.17 4.91
N PRO A 28 -12.67 0.30 5.88
CA PRO A 28 -11.82 0.67 7.01
C PRO A 28 -10.35 0.76 6.61
N THR A 29 -9.57 1.49 7.41
CA THR A 29 -8.10 1.41 7.37
C THR A 29 -7.64 0.06 7.91
N GLY A 30 -6.72 -0.61 7.20
CA GLY A 30 -6.17 -1.89 7.67
C GLY A 30 -5.25 -1.70 8.87
N ILE A 31 -5.38 -2.57 9.88
CA ILE A 31 -4.58 -2.51 11.10
C ILE A 31 -4.01 -3.89 11.44
N TYR A 32 -3.02 -3.93 12.32
CA TYR A 32 -2.55 -5.17 12.94
C TYR A 32 -2.17 -4.93 14.39
N PHE A 33 -2.18 -5.99 15.18
CA PHE A 33 -1.73 -5.97 16.57
C PHE A 33 -0.58 -6.96 16.76
N ARG A 34 0.35 -6.60 17.63
CA ARG A 34 1.50 -7.42 18.02
C ARG A 34 1.66 -7.33 19.53
N THR A 35 1.88 -8.45 20.22
CA THR A 35 2.02 -8.45 21.68
C THR A 35 3.41 -7.98 22.12
N ALA A 36 3.56 -7.60 23.38
CA ALA A 36 4.86 -7.20 23.93
C ALA A 36 5.88 -8.36 23.92
N THR A 37 5.42 -9.59 24.12
CA THR A 37 6.23 -10.82 24.06
C THR A 37 6.82 -11.04 22.66
N ASP A 38 6.05 -10.75 21.61
CA ASP A 38 6.51 -10.84 20.22
C ASP A 38 7.60 -9.83 19.88
N ARG A 39 7.73 -8.73 20.65
CA ARG A 39 8.78 -7.72 20.42
C ARG A 39 10.15 -8.16 20.94
N GLY A 40 10.20 -9.11 21.90
CA GLY A 40 11.42 -9.58 22.55
C GLY A 40 11.87 -10.99 22.16
N ALA A 41 10.96 -11.84 21.67
CA ALA A 41 11.28 -13.18 21.18
C ALA A 41 11.28 -13.22 19.64
N GLY A 42 12.11 -14.07 19.02
CA GLY A 42 12.14 -14.29 17.57
C GLY A 42 10.89 -14.94 16.99
N ALA A 43 9.81 -15.07 17.78
CA ALA A 43 8.48 -15.41 17.32
C ALA A 43 7.68 -14.12 17.11
N HIS A 44 7.04 -14.00 15.95
CA HIS A 44 6.31 -12.80 15.55
C HIS A 44 4.86 -13.19 15.27
N GLU A 45 4.09 -13.43 16.34
CA GLU A 45 2.66 -13.56 16.16
C GLU A 45 2.07 -12.15 15.92
N VAL A 46 1.49 -11.96 14.74
CA VAL A 46 0.87 -10.70 14.35
C VAL A 46 -0.56 -10.98 13.92
N ALA A 47 -1.52 -10.37 14.60
CA ALA A 47 -2.92 -10.46 14.25
C ALA A 47 -3.28 -9.35 13.26
N TYR A 48 -3.52 -9.72 12.00
CA TYR A 48 -3.86 -8.78 10.93
C TYR A 48 -5.38 -8.60 10.78
N TYR A 49 -5.82 -7.36 10.79
CA TYR A 49 -7.18 -6.92 10.48
C TYR A 49 -7.13 -6.00 9.25
N ARG A 50 -6.78 -6.60 8.10
CA ARG A 50 -6.59 -5.88 6.84
C ARG A 50 -7.45 -6.39 5.67
N ALA A 51 -8.15 -7.51 5.86
CA ALA A 51 -9.10 -8.00 4.87
C ALA A 51 -10.24 -6.99 4.68
N GLY A 52 -10.55 -6.63 3.43
CA GLY A 52 -11.60 -5.65 3.12
C GLY A 52 -11.23 -4.20 3.44
N SER A 53 -9.98 -3.92 3.81
CA SER A 53 -9.51 -2.54 4.03
C SER A 53 -9.47 -1.72 2.72
N ALA A 54 -9.45 -0.40 2.84
CA ALA A 54 -9.32 0.51 1.71
C ALA A 54 -8.11 0.18 0.81
N ALA A 55 -6.96 -0.17 1.41
CA ALA A 55 -5.77 -0.57 0.67
C ALA A 55 -5.96 -1.88 -0.12
N SER A 56 -6.75 -2.83 0.40
CA SER A 56 -7.04 -4.08 -0.31
C SER A 56 -7.96 -3.91 -1.53
N ALA A 57 -8.59 -2.74 -1.67
CA ALA A 57 -9.44 -2.39 -2.79
C ALA A 57 -8.71 -1.63 -3.91
N MET A 58 -7.38 -1.44 -3.81
CA MET A 58 -6.60 -0.90 -4.92
C MET A 58 -6.70 -1.83 -6.12
N SER A 59 -6.85 -1.26 -7.30
CA SER A 59 -7.03 -2.00 -8.54
C SER A 59 -6.51 -1.20 -9.73
N PRO A 60 -6.33 -1.83 -10.90
CA PRO A 60 -6.05 -1.10 -12.14
C PRO A 60 -7.03 0.03 -12.46
N SER A 61 -8.28 -0.09 -12.02
CA SER A 61 -9.36 0.85 -12.38
C SER A 61 -9.42 2.10 -11.51
N ASN A 62 -8.77 2.12 -10.34
CA ASN A 62 -8.88 3.23 -9.38
C ASN A 62 -7.55 3.92 -9.03
N VAL A 63 -6.42 3.38 -9.48
CA VAL A 63 -5.10 3.94 -9.24
C VAL A 63 -4.79 5.10 -10.18
N PRO A 64 -4.29 6.26 -9.68
CA PRO A 64 -3.98 7.42 -10.50
C PRO A 64 -2.65 7.24 -11.25
N TYR A 65 -2.67 6.58 -12.40
CA TYR A 65 -1.45 6.26 -13.17
C TYR A 65 -0.56 7.45 -13.50
N GLY A 66 -1.13 8.64 -13.69
CA GLY A 66 -0.35 9.86 -13.93
C GLY A 66 0.60 10.17 -12.77
N GLU A 67 0.14 10.02 -11.54
CA GLU A 67 0.93 10.26 -10.33
C GLU A 67 1.93 9.11 -10.09
N VAL A 68 1.47 7.86 -10.27
CA VAL A 68 2.33 6.68 -10.11
C VAL A 68 3.53 6.70 -11.06
N PHE A 69 3.36 7.26 -12.26
CA PHE A 69 4.40 7.30 -13.29
C PHE A 69 5.20 8.60 -13.34
N ALA A 70 4.89 9.58 -12.48
CA ALA A 70 5.61 10.84 -12.41
C ALA A 70 7.01 10.71 -11.76
N GLY A 71 7.22 9.67 -10.94
CA GLY A 71 8.50 9.41 -10.28
C GLY A 71 9.57 8.89 -11.23
N ARG A 72 10.85 8.98 -10.82
CA ARG A 72 11.98 8.34 -11.55
C ARG A 72 12.06 6.83 -11.30
N ILE A 73 11.65 6.42 -10.10
CA ILE A 73 11.64 5.04 -9.63
C ILE A 73 10.25 4.75 -9.07
N LEU A 74 9.65 3.64 -9.50
CA LEU A 74 8.47 3.05 -8.89
C LEU A 74 8.92 1.87 -8.03
N HIS A 75 8.86 2.03 -6.70
CA HIS A 75 9.16 0.96 -5.76
C HIS A 75 7.88 0.21 -5.38
N LEU A 76 7.91 -1.11 -5.49
CA LEU A 76 6.80 -2.01 -5.24
C LEU A 76 7.25 -3.14 -4.32
N SER A 77 6.32 -3.73 -3.56
CA SER A 77 6.59 -4.90 -2.74
C SER A 77 5.55 -6.01 -2.96
N GLY A 78 5.96 -7.25 -2.69
CA GLY A 78 5.08 -8.42 -2.72
C GLY A 78 3.90 -8.34 -1.75
N ILE A 79 3.99 -7.50 -0.71
CA ILE A 79 2.90 -7.29 0.26
C ILE A 79 1.64 -6.80 -0.44
N THR A 80 1.75 -5.85 -1.39
CA THR A 80 0.59 -5.30 -2.09
C THR A 80 -0.14 -6.38 -2.88
N ALA A 81 0.58 -7.23 -3.61
CA ALA A 81 -0.01 -8.36 -4.35
C ALA A 81 -0.72 -9.38 -3.43
N ALA A 82 -0.29 -9.48 -2.16
CA ALA A 82 -0.91 -10.37 -1.19
C ALA A 82 -2.17 -9.80 -0.51
N LEU A 83 -2.55 -8.55 -0.80
CA LEU A 83 -3.74 -7.93 -0.18
C LEU A 83 -5.06 -8.40 -0.79
N SER A 84 -5.10 -8.60 -2.11
CA SER A 84 -6.30 -9.04 -2.85
C SER A 84 -5.96 -9.45 -4.28
N ALA A 85 -6.92 -10.08 -4.98
CA ALA A 85 -6.77 -10.41 -6.40
C ALA A 85 -6.61 -9.15 -7.27
N ASP A 86 -7.36 -8.09 -6.99
CA ASP A 86 -7.26 -6.83 -7.74
C ASP A 86 -5.92 -6.13 -7.53
N CYS A 87 -5.35 -6.20 -6.31
CA CYS A 87 -4.01 -5.69 -6.05
C CYS A 87 -2.93 -6.50 -6.79
N LEU A 88 -3.11 -7.82 -6.95
CA LEU A 88 -2.22 -8.64 -7.76
C LEU A 88 -2.29 -8.24 -9.24
N GLU A 89 -3.48 -8.03 -9.80
CA GLU A 89 -3.63 -7.54 -11.17
C GLU A 89 -3.03 -6.13 -11.34
N LEU A 90 -3.21 -5.25 -10.36
CA LEU A 90 -2.55 -3.94 -10.34
C LEU A 90 -1.03 -4.07 -10.41
N LEU A 91 -0.40 -4.94 -9.62
CA LEU A 91 1.06 -5.11 -9.71
C LEU A 91 1.50 -5.67 -11.06
N ARG A 92 0.72 -6.56 -11.67
CA ARG A 92 1.02 -7.05 -13.03
C ARG A 92 0.99 -5.92 -14.05
N GLU A 93 0.00 -5.04 -13.97
CA GLU A 93 -0.10 -3.88 -14.86
C GLU A 93 1.02 -2.86 -14.62
N LEU A 94 1.33 -2.55 -13.36
CA LEU A 94 2.40 -1.61 -13.00
C LEU A 94 3.80 -2.11 -13.38
N THR A 95 4.02 -3.42 -13.39
CA THR A 95 5.32 -4.03 -13.72
C THR A 95 5.46 -4.37 -15.21
N ALA A 96 4.35 -4.41 -15.97
CA ALA A 96 4.35 -4.72 -17.39
C ALA A 96 5.33 -3.82 -18.18
N PRO A 97 6.02 -4.37 -19.20
CA PRO A 97 6.82 -3.56 -20.11
C PRO A 97 5.95 -2.56 -20.86
N ARG A 98 6.27 -1.26 -20.75
CA ARG A 98 5.62 -0.20 -21.53
C ARG A 98 6.56 0.98 -21.73
N GLN A 99 6.37 1.71 -22.83
CA GLN A 99 7.13 2.92 -23.12
C GLN A 99 6.84 3.99 -22.06
N GLY A 100 7.87 4.71 -21.61
CA GLY A 100 7.73 5.77 -20.61
C GLY A 100 7.39 5.29 -19.19
N ARG A 101 7.64 4.01 -18.86
CA ARG A 101 7.56 3.53 -17.46
C ARG A 101 8.79 3.99 -16.67
N PRO A 102 8.65 4.42 -15.41
CA PRO A 102 9.79 4.61 -14.51
C PRO A 102 10.58 3.32 -14.29
N LEU A 103 11.80 3.45 -13.79
CA LEU A 103 12.56 2.29 -13.33
C LEU A 103 11.77 1.59 -12.21
N VAL A 104 11.60 0.27 -12.31
CA VAL A 104 10.91 -0.49 -11.26
C VAL A 104 11.93 -1.08 -10.31
N SER A 105 11.75 -0.81 -9.02
CA SER A 105 12.39 -1.51 -7.92
C SER A 105 11.33 -2.40 -7.28
N PHE A 106 11.65 -3.67 -7.05
CA PHE A 106 10.70 -4.65 -6.52
C PHE A 106 11.30 -5.43 -5.37
N ASP A 107 10.61 -5.47 -4.24
CA ASP A 107 10.96 -6.27 -3.06
C ASP A 107 10.00 -7.47 -2.92
N VAL A 108 10.55 -8.67 -2.70
CA VAL A 108 9.80 -9.94 -2.72
C VAL A 108 9.55 -10.44 -1.31
#